data_AF-A0A0C2IVJ2-F1
#
_entry.id   AF-A0A0C2IVJ2-F1
#
_cell.length_a   1.000
_cell.length_b   1.000
_cell.length_c   1.000
_cell.angle_alpha   90.00
_cell.angle_beta   90.00
_cell.angle_gamma   90.00
#
_symmetry.space_group_name_H-M   'P 1'
#
loop_
_entity.id
_entity.type
_entity.pdbx_description
1 polymer ?
#
loop_
_entity_poly.entity_id
_entity_poly.type
_entity_poly.pdbx_seq_one_letter_code
_entity_poly.pdbx_strand_id
1 'polypeptide(L)'
;MLCEGLTTLSLLPDSRWRYLDKIDLIKLRSQPSEPVKKIESAPFFLPTTTELNPTFEIEETAPEKRRKVKKKASSVTLVKHLAKHSSSKRQEFLCVLMNYSPFELDVQLEFLADSDENIEQFLDIMKDLISTYENFEFVQGILALFLKVHSCSPRFTAKGW
;
A
#
# COMPACT_ATOMS: atom_id res chain seq x y z
N MET A 1 -26.81 10.60 -16.11
CA MET A 1 -25.82 11.62 -16.50
C MET A 1 -25.56 12.43 -15.24
N LEU A 2 -24.40 12.26 -14.61
CA LEU A 2 -24.03 13.04 -13.41
C LEU A 2 -23.79 14.49 -13.85
N CYS A 3 -24.19 15.45 -13.03
CA CYS A 3 -24.09 16.89 -13.34
C CYS A 3 -22.62 17.30 -13.49
N GLU A 4 -22.28 18.08 -14.50
CA GLU A 4 -20.91 18.61 -14.69
C GLU A 4 -20.48 19.38 -13.43
N GLY A 5 -19.36 18.96 -12.82
CA GLY A 5 -18.83 19.53 -11.58
C GLY A 5 -19.22 18.80 -10.29
N LEU A 6 -20.00 17.72 -10.35
CA LEU A 6 -20.29 16.91 -9.17
C LEU A 6 -19.09 16.02 -8.82
N THR A 7 -18.45 16.31 -7.68
CA THR A 7 -17.40 15.44 -7.12
C THR A 7 -18.03 14.29 -6.35
N THR A 8 -17.63 13.04 -6.65
CA THR A 8 -18.05 11.87 -5.89
C THR A 8 -16.99 11.45 -4.89
N LEU A 9 -17.44 11.04 -3.70
CA LEU A 9 -16.58 10.50 -2.64
C LEU A 9 -16.55 8.98 -2.75
N SER A 10 -15.45 8.36 -2.34
CA SER A 10 -15.41 6.90 -2.29
C SER A 10 -16.39 6.37 -1.24
N LEU A 11 -17.01 5.21 -1.52
CA LEU A 11 -17.85 4.49 -0.55
C LEU A 11 -17.01 3.69 0.45
N LEU A 12 -15.72 4.01 0.60
CA LEU A 12 -14.81 3.36 1.53
C LEU A 12 -14.92 4.01 2.91
N PRO A 13 -14.63 3.28 3.99
CA PRO A 13 -14.51 3.89 5.32
C PRO A 13 -13.41 4.95 5.33
N ASP A 14 -13.67 6.11 5.94
CA ASP A 14 -12.72 7.22 6.12
C ASP A 14 -11.33 6.75 6.57
N SER A 15 -11.28 5.76 7.47
CA SER A 15 -10.04 5.23 8.02
C SER A 15 -9.08 4.65 6.96
N ARG A 16 -9.56 4.31 5.76
CA ARG A 16 -8.73 3.75 4.69
C ARG A 16 -7.85 4.78 4.00
N TRP A 17 -8.32 6.02 3.83
CA TRP A 17 -7.61 7.06 3.07
C TRP A 17 -7.15 8.22 3.95
N ARG A 18 -7.93 8.58 4.98
CA ARG A 18 -7.70 9.76 5.82
C ARG A 18 -6.44 9.69 6.67
N TYR A 19 -5.94 8.49 6.92
CA TYR A 19 -4.72 8.25 7.71
C TYR A 19 -3.57 7.67 6.89
N LEU A 20 -3.68 7.65 5.55
CA LEU A 20 -2.58 7.19 4.69
C LEU A 20 -1.29 7.99 4.96
N ASP A 21 -1.42 9.30 5.16
CA ASP A 21 -0.32 10.20 5.52
C ASP A 21 0.31 9.92 6.90
N LYS A 22 -0.42 9.28 7.81
CA LYS A 22 -0.03 9.03 9.21
C LYS A 22 0.23 7.56 9.51
N ILE A 23 0.45 6.75 8.46
CA ILE A 23 0.75 5.32 8.61
C ILE A 23 1.90 5.08 9.58
N ASP A 24 2.95 5.90 9.57
CA ASP A 24 4.11 5.75 10.46
C ASP A 24 3.75 5.87 11.95
N LEU A 25 2.90 6.84 12.28
CA LEU A 25 2.42 7.04 13.65
C LEU A 25 1.52 5.88 14.10
N ILE A 26 0.71 5.34 13.19
CA ILE A 26 -0.13 4.17 13.44
C ILE A 26 0.73 2.93 13.66
N LYS A 27 1.78 2.73 12.85
CA LYS A 27 2.76 1.65 13.03
C LYS A 27 3.40 1.74 14.41
N LEU A 28 3.86 2.91 14.82
CA LEU A 28 4.50 3.12 16.12
C LEU A 28 3.55 2.81 17.28
N ARG A 29 2.30 3.28 17.21
CA ARG A 29 1.29 3.03 18.26
C ARG A 29 0.83 1.57 18.33
N SER A 30 0.78 0.87 17.20
CA SER A 30 0.30 -0.51 17.14
C SER A 30 1.36 -1.54 17.55
N GLN A 31 2.59 -1.08 17.84
CA GLN A 31 3.61 -1.95 18.40
C GLN A 31 3.17 -2.50 19.77
N PRO A 32 3.35 -3.81 20.02
CA PRO A 32 3.08 -4.40 21.32
C PRO A 32 3.86 -3.66 22.42
N SER A 33 3.16 -3.23 23.48
CA SER A 33 3.76 -2.48 24.59
C SER A 33 4.80 -3.30 25.37
N GLU A 34 4.65 -4.62 25.38
CA GLU A 34 5.68 -5.53 25.87
C GLU A 34 6.47 -6.01 24.65
N PRO A 35 7.78 -5.69 24.54
CA PRO A 35 8.59 -6.23 23.47
C PRO A 35 8.52 -7.75 23.58
N VAL A 36 8.14 -8.42 22.49
CA VAL A 36 8.11 -9.89 22.43
C VAL A 36 9.46 -10.37 22.94
N LYS A 37 9.45 -11.10 24.07
CA LYS A 37 10.67 -11.59 24.72
C LYS A 37 11.51 -12.28 23.65
N LYS A 38 12.60 -11.64 23.25
CA LYS A 38 13.49 -12.13 22.20
C LYS A 38 14.06 -13.44 22.72
N ILE A 39 13.59 -14.56 22.20
CA ILE A 39 14.11 -15.87 22.57
C ILE A 39 15.57 -15.87 22.11
N GLU A 40 16.51 -16.01 23.05
CA GLU A 40 17.96 -15.89 22.79
C GLU A 40 18.47 -16.90 21.76
N SER A 41 17.73 -17.99 21.56
CA SER A 41 18.02 -19.07 20.61
C SER A 41 16.87 -19.34 19.64
N ALA A 42 16.22 -18.29 19.11
CA ALA A 42 15.28 -18.50 18.01
C ALA A 42 16.04 -18.97 16.75
N PRO A 43 15.65 -20.08 16.11
CA PRO A 43 16.24 -20.48 14.84
C PRO A 43 15.96 -19.40 13.78
N PHE A 44 16.95 -19.11 12.94
CA PHE A 44 16.82 -18.12 11.85
C PHE A 44 15.68 -18.46 10.90
N PHE A 45 15.43 -19.75 10.69
CA PHE A 45 14.31 -20.26 9.93
C PHE A 45 13.21 -20.70 10.87
N LEU A 46 11.98 -20.23 10.63
CA LEU A 46 10.80 -20.82 11.23
C LEU A 46 10.74 -22.30 10.80
N PRO A 47 10.49 -23.26 11.70
CA PRO A 47 10.42 -24.67 11.33
C PRO A 47 9.29 -24.89 10.31
N THR A 48 9.58 -25.66 9.28
CA THR A 48 8.67 -25.97 8.17
C THR A 48 8.36 -27.46 8.16
N THR A 49 7.08 -27.81 7.96
CA THR A 49 6.65 -29.19 7.76
C THR A 49 7.29 -29.76 6.49
N THR A 50 7.73 -31.02 6.53
CA THR A 50 8.26 -31.74 5.34
C THR A 50 7.11 -32.37 4.54
N GLU A 51 6.03 -31.62 4.33
CA GLU A 51 4.89 -32.05 3.51
C GLU A 51 4.97 -31.48 2.10
N LEU A 52 4.18 -32.04 1.17
CA LEU A 52 4.13 -31.62 -0.24
C LEU A 52 3.80 -30.12 -0.41
N ASN A 53 3.20 -29.49 0.61
CA ASN A 53 3.03 -28.04 0.74
C ASN A 53 3.65 -27.58 2.07
N PRO A 54 4.84 -26.95 2.05
CA PRO A 54 5.52 -26.57 3.28
C PRO A 54 4.68 -25.52 4.04
N THR A 55 4.23 -25.90 5.23
CA THR A 55 3.52 -25.02 6.16
C THR A 55 4.41 -24.77 7.37
N PHE A 56 4.45 -23.53 7.87
CA PHE A 56 5.22 -23.23 9.07
C PHE A 56 4.60 -23.93 10.28
N GLU A 57 5.37 -24.80 10.91
CA GLU A 57 5.03 -25.41 12.18
C GLU A 57 5.23 -24.35 13.26
N ILE A 58 4.15 -23.99 13.96
CA ILE A 58 4.21 -23.09 15.11
C ILE A 58 3.82 -23.96 16.30
N GLU A 59 4.80 -24.47 17.05
CA GLU A 59 4.51 -25.23 18.27
C GLU A 59 3.76 -24.34 19.26
N GLU A 60 2.54 -24.76 19.63
CA GLU A 60 1.71 -24.09 20.63
C GLU A 60 2.30 -24.32 22.03
N THR A 61 3.16 -23.40 22.48
CA THR A 61 3.37 -23.20 23.91
C THR A 61 2.64 -21.93 24.35
N ALA A 62 1.58 -22.15 25.13
CA ALA A 62 0.68 -21.21 25.82
C ALA A 62 -0.58 -20.66 25.09
N PRO A 63 -1.74 -20.58 25.78
CA PRO A 63 -3.04 -20.33 25.17
C PRO A 63 -3.33 -18.83 25.10
N GLU A 64 -3.13 -18.20 23.96
CA GLU A 64 -3.73 -16.89 23.71
C GLU A 64 -4.08 -16.72 22.23
N LYS A 65 -5.32 -16.29 21.99
CA LYS A 65 -6.03 -16.27 20.70
C LYS A 65 -5.20 -15.61 19.59
N ARG A 66 -4.47 -16.42 18.81
CA ARG A 66 -3.68 -15.94 17.67
C ARG A 66 -4.58 -15.72 16.45
N ARG A 67 -4.74 -14.46 16.06
CA ARG A 67 -5.33 -14.07 14.78
C ARG A 67 -4.50 -14.68 13.65
N LYS A 68 -5.11 -15.57 12.86
CA LYS A 68 -4.52 -16.12 11.63
C LYS A 68 -4.18 -14.96 10.68
N VAL A 69 -2.91 -14.57 10.62
CA VAL A 69 -2.41 -13.66 9.59
C VAL A 69 -2.38 -14.44 8.28
N LYS A 70 -3.43 -14.31 7.47
CA LYS A 70 -3.40 -14.73 6.07
C LYS A 70 -2.37 -13.83 5.37
N LYS A 71 -1.16 -14.34 5.15
CA LYS A 71 -0.17 -13.68 4.30
C LYS A 71 -0.70 -13.72 2.86
N LYS A 72 -1.38 -12.65 2.43
CA LYS A 72 -1.50 -12.38 1.00
C LYS A 72 -0.12 -11.93 0.54
N ALA A 73 0.56 -12.77 -0.23
CA ALA A 73 1.80 -12.41 -0.88
C ALA A 73 1.52 -11.37 -1.97
N SER A 74 1.47 -10.09 -1.63
CA SER A 74 1.42 -8.99 -2.60
C SER A 74 2.85 -8.55 -2.94
N SER A 75 3.65 -9.45 -3.50
CA SER A 75 4.97 -9.10 -4.02
C SER A 75 4.76 -8.28 -5.31
N VAL A 76 5.04 -6.97 -5.24
CA VAL A 76 5.12 -5.97 -6.32
C VAL A 76 4.09 -6.17 -7.44
N THR A 77 2.85 -5.76 -7.17
CA THR A 77 1.73 -5.90 -8.10
C THR A 77 1.43 -4.57 -8.80
N LEU A 78 1.66 -3.42 -8.15
CA LEU A 78 1.28 -2.11 -8.66
C LEU A 78 2.07 -1.72 -9.92
N VAL A 79 3.41 -1.85 -9.92
CA VAL A 79 4.27 -1.57 -11.08
C VAL A 79 3.89 -2.41 -12.31
N LYS A 80 3.51 -3.68 -12.09
CA LYS A 80 3.02 -4.55 -13.18
C LYS A 80 1.68 -4.10 -13.75
N HIS A 81 0.82 -3.52 -12.92
CA HIS A 81 -0.45 -2.94 -13.38
C HIS A 81 -0.25 -1.60 -14.10
N LEU A 82 0.75 -0.81 -13.69
CA LEU A 82 1.16 0.41 -14.38
C LEU A 82 1.69 0.12 -15.78
N ALA A 83 2.61 -0.84 -15.92
CA ALA A 83 3.16 -1.21 -17.23
C ALA A 83 2.10 -1.77 -18.21
N LYS A 84 0.97 -2.26 -17.70
CA LYS A 84 -0.18 -2.73 -18.51
C LYS A 84 -1.23 -1.65 -18.74
N HIS A 85 -1.04 -0.47 -18.18
CA HIS A 85 -2.02 0.59 -18.22
C HIS A 85 -2.07 1.23 -19.61
N SER A 86 -3.29 1.34 -20.12
CA SER A 86 -3.65 2.16 -21.27
C SER A 86 -4.82 3.02 -20.83
N SER A 87 -4.95 4.26 -21.31
CA SER A 87 -5.95 5.24 -20.84
C SER A 87 -7.41 4.75 -20.82
N SER A 88 -7.71 3.67 -21.55
CA SER A 88 -9.00 2.96 -21.57
C SER A 88 -9.30 2.15 -20.28
N LYS A 89 -8.28 1.76 -19.50
CA LYS A 89 -8.39 0.84 -18.36
C LYS A 89 -8.24 1.50 -16.98
N ARG A 90 -8.43 2.82 -16.89
CA ARG A 90 -8.28 3.59 -15.64
C ARG A 90 -9.11 3.07 -14.47
N GLN A 91 -10.34 2.66 -14.74
CA GLN A 91 -11.22 2.12 -13.70
C GLN A 91 -10.70 0.80 -13.11
N GLU A 92 -10.04 -0.03 -13.93
CA GLU A 92 -9.41 -1.26 -13.45
C GLU A 92 -8.27 -0.95 -12.48
N PHE A 93 -7.46 0.07 -12.79
CA PHE A 93 -6.38 0.52 -11.91
C PHE A 93 -6.92 1.09 -10.60
N LEU A 94 -7.98 1.90 -10.65
CA LEU A 94 -8.64 2.41 -9.43
C LEU A 94 -9.22 1.27 -8.57
N CYS A 95 -9.86 0.27 -9.19
CA CYS A 95 -10.32 -0.93 -8.48
C CYS A 95 -9.16 -1.69 -7.81
N VAL A 96 -8.00 -1.79 -8.48
CA VAL A 96 -6.79 -2.39 -7.88
C VAL A 96 -6.32 -1.58 -6.68
N LEU A 97 -6.28 -0.24 -6.79
CA LEU A 97 -5.92 0.65 -5.68
C LEU A 97 -6.86 0.51 -4.48
N MET A 98 -8.17 0.46 -4.70
CA MET A 98 -9.17 0.29 -3.64
C MET A 98 -9.08 -1.07 -2.93
N ASN A 99 -8.55 -2.09 -3.62
CA ASN A 99 -8.36 -3.42 -3.04
C ASN A 99 -7.17 -3.50 -2.08
N TYR A 100 -6.17 -2.61 -2.22
CA TYR A 100 -5.06 -2.57 -1.29
C TYR A 100 -5.48 -2.05 0.08
N SER A 101 -4.85 -2.61 1.11
CA SER A 101 -4.86 -2.04 2.45
C SER A 101 -3.96 -0.80 2.52
N PRO A 102 -4.17 0.09 3.51
CA PRO A 102 -3.31 1.27 3.72
C PRO A 102 -1.82 0.94 3.76
N PHE A 103 -1.44 -0.16 4.40
CA PHE A 103 -0.05 -0.61 4.50
C PHE A 103 0.50 -1.15 3.16
N GLU A 104 -0.32 -1.87 2.39
CA GLU A 104 0.10 -2.33 1.06
C GLU A 104 0.32 -1.14 0.12
N LEU A 105 -0.54 -0.11 0.18
CA LEU A 105 -0.35 1.11 -0.60
C LEU A 105 0.97 1.79 -0.28
N ASP A 106 1.28 1.97 1.00
CA ASP A 106 2.54 2.56 1.47
C ASP A 106 3.76 1.84 0.89
N VAL A 107 3.81 0.51 1.04
CA VAL A 107 4.90 -0.32 0.52
C VAL A 107 4.97 -0.26 -1.02
N GLN A 108 3.83 -0.39 -1.72
CA GLN A 108 3.83 -0.37 -3.19
C GLN A 108 4.22 1.00 -3.77
N LEU A 109 3.86 2.10 -3.10
CA LEU A 109 4.24 3.46 -3.51
C LEU A 109 5.72 3.75 -3.25
N GLU A 110 6.33 3.12 -2.26
CA GLU A 110 7.78 3.17 -2.05
C GLU A 110 8.53 2.47 -3.19
N PHE A 111 8.13 1.25 -3.58
CA PHE A 111 8.70 0.54 -4.74
C PHE A 111 8.49 1.25 -6.08
N LEU A 112 7.50 2.14 -6.17
CA LEU A 112 7.25 2.90 -7.38
C LEU A 112 8.40 3.87 -7.73
N ALA A 113 9.18 4.32 -6.73
CA ALA A 113 10.30 5.24 -6.91
C ALA A 113 11.53 4.63 -7.58
N ASP A 114 11.52 3.34 -7.90
CA ASP A 114 12.70 2.67 -8.43
C ASP A 114 13.09 3.16 -9.84
N SER A 115 12.15 3.68 -10.63
CA SER A 115 12.40 4.24 -11.98
C SER A 115 11.55 5.49 -12.27
N ASP A 116 12.12 6.43 -13.01
CA ASP A 116 11.47 7.70 -13.37
C ASP A 116 10.27 7.47 -14.29
N GLU A 117 10.34 6.49 -15.20
CA GLU A 117 9.23 6.13 -16.08
C GLU A 117 7.99 5.65 -15.31
N ASN A 118 8.18 4.98 -14.16
CA ASN A 118 7.08 4.52 -13.32
C ASN A 118 6.40 5.70 -12.60
N ILE A 119 7.19 6.68 -12.16
CA ILE A 119 6.71 7.91 -11.53
C ILE A 119 5.87 8.71 -12.54
N GLU A 120 6.39 8.92 -13.75
CA GLU A 120 5.68 9.66 -14.81
C GLU A 120 4.35 8.99 -15.16
N GLN A 121 4.36 7.68 -15.41
CA GLN A 121 3.14 6.92 -15.70
C GLN A 121 2.13 6.99 -14.56
N PHE A 122 2.59 6.90 -13.31
CA PHE A 122 1.70 7.01 -12.16
C PHE A 122 1.07 8.41 -12.07
N LEU A 123 1.85 9.48 -12.24
CA LEU A 123 1.34 10.85 -12.20
C LEU A 123 0.36 11.14 -13.33
N ASP A 124 0.60 10.63 -14.54
CA ASP A 124 -0.35 10.75 -15.65
C ASP A 124 -1.68 10.06 -15.33
N ILE A 125 -1.63 8.86 -14.75
CA ILE A 125 -2.84 8.15 -14.31
C ILE A 125 -3.57 8.92 -13.20
N MET A 126 -2.84 9.45 -12.22
CA MET A 126 -3.45 10.23 -11.14
C MET A 126 -4.10 11.51 -11.67
N LYS A 127 -3.46 12.20 -12.62
CA LYS A 127 -4.03 13.37 -13.31
C LYS A 127 -5.33 13.02 -14.04
N ASP A 128 -5.33 11.90 -14.74
CA ASP A 128 -6.51 11.40 -15.42
C ASP A 128 -7.64 11.05 -14.43
N LEU A 129 -7.31 10.41 -13.30
CA LEU A 129 -8.29 10.06 -12.25
C LEU A 129 -8.85 11.29 -11.54
N ILE A 130 -8.04 12.33 -11.31
CA ILE A 130 -8.50 13.58 -10.71
C ILE A 130 -9.46 14.30 -11.65
N SER A 131 -9.22 14.23 -12.96
CA SER A 131 -10.05 14.87 -13.98
C SER A 131 -11.46 14.27 -14.10
N THR A 132 -11.70 13.05 -13.59
CA THR A 132 -13.04 12.45 -13.57
C THR A 132 -13.88 12.88 -12.38
N TYR A 133 -13.28 13.54 -11.37
CA TYR A 133 -13.94 13.91 -10.12
C TYR A 133 -14.59 12.73 -9.38
N GLU A 134 -14.15 11.49 -9.64
CA GLU A 134 -14.65 10.28 -8.98
C GLU A 134 -13.72 9.80 -7.87
N ASN A 135 -14.29 9.36 -6.74
CA ASN A 135 -13.54 8.87 -5.57
C ASN A 135 -12.44 9.87 -5.14
N PHE A 136 -12.79 11.15 -5.13
CA PHE A 136 -11.80 12.22 -5.10
C PHE A 136 -10.97 12.25 -3.81
N GLU A 137 -11.57 11.97 -2.65
CA GLU A 137 -10.82 11.94 -1.38
C GLU A 137 -9.75 10.84 -1.34
N PHE A 138 -10.02 9.70 -1.97
CA PHE A 138 -9.19 8.52 -1.97
C PHE A 138 -8.02 8.73 -2.93
N VAL A 139 -8.30 9.23 -4.12
CA VAL A 139 -7.27 9.61 -5.11
C VAL A 139 -6.37 10.69 -4.54
N GLN A 140 -6.92 11.73 -3.90
CA GLN A 140 -6.14 12.77 -3.23
C GLN A 140 -5.30 12.20 -2.06
N GLY A 141 -5.86 11.30 -1.26
CA GLY A 141 -5.14 10.65 -0.16
C GLY A 141 -3.95 9.82 -0.63
N ILE A 142 -4.10 9.07 -1.74
CA ILE A 142 -3.01 8.34 -2.37
C ILE A 142 -1.95 9.29 -2.92
N LEU A 143 -2.36 10.37 -3.59
CA LEU A 143 -1.42 11.36 -4.12
C LEU A 143 -0.63 12.04 -3.00
N ALA A 144 -1.28 12.38 -1.89
CA ALA A 144 -0.63 12.96 -0.72
C ALA A 144 0.40 12.01 -0.10
N LEU A 145 0.06 10.71 0.02
CA LEU A 145 1.00 9.68 0.49
C LEU A 145 2.18 9.54 -0.46
N PHE A 146 1.94 9.45 -1.77
CA PHE A 146 2.98 9.39 -2.79
C PHE A 146 3.94 10.58 -2.67
N LEU A 147 3.42 11.80 -2.60
CA LEU A 147 4.24 13.00 -2.43
C LEU A 147 5.04 12.94 -1.12
N LYS A 148 4.43 12.51 -0.01
CA LYS A 148 5.14 12.39 1.28
C LYS A 148 6.31 11.41 1.21
N VAL A 149 6.12 10.23 0.62
CA VAL A 149 7.17 9.20 0.46
C VAL A 149 8.32 9.74 -0.39
N HIS A 150 8.00 10.48 -1.46
CA HIS A 150 9.01 10.94 -2.42
C HIS A 150 9.55 12.35 -2.18
N SER A 151 9.00 13.10 -1.21
CA SER A 151 9.41 14.48 -0.88
C SER A 151 10.89 14.59 -0.49
N CYS A 152 11.48 13.53 0.08
CA CYS A 152 12.86 13.50 0.54
C CYS A 152 13.82 12.88 -0.50
N SER A 153 13.32 12.35 -1.61
CA SER A 153 14.17 11.76 -2.63
C SER A 153 14.98 12.86 -3.34
N PRO A 154 16.31 12.72 -3.45
CA PRO A 154 17.16 13.69 -4.15
C PRO A 154 16.69 13.99 -5.58
N ARG A 155 15.96 13.05 -6.20
CA ARG A 155 15.40 13.16 -7.55
C ARG A 155 14.39 14.30 -7.70
N PHE A 156 13.56 14.56 -6.67
CA PHE A 156 12.59 15.66 -6.71
C PHE A 156 13.19 17.01 -6.29
N THR A 157 14.35 17.01 -5.64
CA THR A 157 15.07 18.22 -5.22
C THR A 157 16.14 18.67 -6.21
N ALA A 158 16.41 17.90 -7.27
CA ALA A 158 17.54 18.11 -8.19
C ALA A 158 17.22 18.89 -9.48
N LYS A 159 16.13 19.67 -9.51
CA LYS A 159 16.01 20.77 -10.48
C LYS A 159 16.14 22.08 -9.73
N GLY A 160 17.40 22.53 -9.66
CA GLY A 160 17.76 23.86 -9.21
C GLY A 160 16.94 24.92 -9.94
N TRP A 161 16.52 25.90 -9.16
CA TRP A 161 16.34 27.26 -9.65
C TRP A 161 17.71 27.83 -10.03
#